data_AF-A0A7V3MKY9-F1
#
_entry.id   AF-A0A7V3MKY9-F1
#
_cell.length_a   1.000
_cell.length_b   1.000
_cell.length_c   1.000
_cell.angle_alpha   90.00
_cell.angle_beta   90.00
_cell.angle_gamma   90.00
#
_symmetry.space_group_name_H-M   'P 1'
#
loop_
_entity.id
_entity.type
_entity.pdbx_description
1 polymer ?
#
loop_
_entity_poly.entity_id
_entity_poly.type
_entity_poly.pdbx_seq_one_letter_code
_entity_poly.pdbx_strand_id
1 'polypeptide(L)'
;MSHHNRHNKHARTQPRLPGVAPPDTLYEDYAALDAKTTLRCTADVEELILMQSIEGHAHEGHGLFHGRKYANTTIDDVARALRLNPDDVKEERQLLIDEIREFAERAAAGEKLRFAVNADGRPLLRCGSLRNVPIDPVGVMKGLYAGGLRDGVEVRRLANRRYGVDMGYGECHLVDQEVLHRLGMDGYALARRGHEHEIERFRDAGLFAENGNEHVAYMYVRYKEGLGASDDAAIVMAGKLWGLSAAVGCFLADAVDTLEKYVPQYSDQDSEIAELVAEHVELTIDDAVDLAYLCSIPEEMDGKLPDDSLRHMLQIDRKQDQCALESHLAYVGDTPYSPMVLDHGECTNVEFYDYIERRLIEFRP
;
A
#
# COMPACT_ATOMS: atom_id res chain seq x y z
N MET A 1 3.97 48.44 25.92
CA MET A 1 3.24 47.54 24.99
C MET A 1 4.26 46.60 24.34
N SER A 2 3.87 45.37 24.03
CA SER A 2 4.70 44.28 23.48
C SER A 2 5.42 43.37 24.50
N HIS A 3 4.63 42.70 25.34
CA HIS A 3 5.00 41.42 25.94
C HIS A 3 3.84 40.46 25.71
N HIS A 4 3.62 39.95 24.49
CA HIS A 4 2.67 38.85 24.21
C HIS A 4 2.97 38.31 22.80
N ASN A 5 4.05 37.54 22.61
CA ASN A 5 4.16 36.63 21.45
C ASN A 5 5.24 35.54 21.53
N ARG A 6 5.79 35.23 22.71
CA ARG A 6 6.78 34.14 22.86
C ARG A 6 6.17 32.79 23.27
N HIS A 7 4.93 32.75 23.75
CA HIS A 7 4.31 31.49 24.17
C HIS A 7 3.71 30.63 23.05
N ASN A 8 3.57 31.15 21.82
CA ASN A 8 2.99 30.40 20.70
C ASN A 8 4.01 29.70 19.77
N LYS A 9 5.32 29.83 20.01
CA LYS A 9 6.32 29.04 19.27
C LYS A 9 6.55 27.65 19.88
N HIS A 10 6.41 27.51 21.20
CA HIS A 10 6.68 26.23 21.88
C HIS A 10 5.59 25.18 21.71
N ALA A 11 4.32 25.59 21.54
CA ALA A 11 3.23 24.66 21.24
C ALA A 11 3.30 24.07 19.81
N ARG A 12 4.12 24.66 18.93
CA ARG A 12 4.23 24.29 17.50
C ARG A 12 5.35 23.31 17.17
N THR A 13 6.21 23.02 18.14
CA THR A 13 7.39 22.15 17.97
C THR A 13 7.31 20.89 18.84
N GLN A 14 6.22 20.72 19.59
CA GLN A 14 6.06 19.57 20.47
C GLN A 14 5.26 18.48 19.76
N PRO A 15 5.72 17.21 19.83
CA PRO A 15 4.93 16.08 19.40
C PRO A 15 3.58 16.04 20.12
N ARG A 16 2.54 15.59 19.42
CA ARG A 16 1.18 15.48 19.95
C ARG A 16 1.09 14.46 21.10
N LEU A 17 1.83 13.37 20.97
CA LEU A 17 1.88 12.26 21.93
C LEU A 17 3.33 11.77 22.13
N PRO A 18 3.64 11.07 23.26
CA PRO A 18 4.88 10.34 23.40
C PRO A 18 5.10 9.34 22.26
N GLY A 19 6.33 9.28 21.73
CA GLY A 19 6.66 8.37 20.62
C GLY A 19 6.30 8.90 19.22
N VAL A 20 5.66 10.08 19.12
CA VAL A 20 5.48 10.81 17.85
C VAL A 20 6.73 11.65 17.55
N ALA A 21 7.11 11.73 16.28
CA ALA A 21 8.23 12.53 15.83
C ALA A 21 8.01 14.05 16.01
N PRO A 22 9.07 14.85 16.19
CA PRO A 22 8.96 16.31 16.19
C PRO A 22 8.43 16.84 14.85
N PRO A 23 7.49 17.80 14.83
CA PRO A 23 6.94 18.37 13.60
C PRO A 23 7.99 18.94 12.65
N ASP A 24 9.02 19.61 13.17
CA ASP A 24 10.09 20.17 12.34
C ASP A 24 10.88 19.07 11.62
N THR A 25 11.12 17.92 12.27
CA THR A 25 11.80 16.77 11.65
C THR A 25 10.94 16.13 10.57
N LEU A 26 9.62 15.99 10.81
CA LEU A 26 8.68 15.48 9.80
C LEU A 26 8.66 16.37 8.55
N TYR A 27 8.62 17.68 8.75
CA TYR A 27 8.65 18.66 7.66
C TYR A 27 9.97 18.61 6.87
N GLU A 28 11.11 18.58 7.57
CA GLU A 28 12.43 18.53 6.94
C GLU A 28 12.64 17.23 6.16
N ASP A 29 12.17 16.09 6.69
CA ASP A 29 12.27 14.80 6.01
C ASP A 29 11.41 14.76 4.75
N TYR A 30 10.18 15.28 4.82
CA TYR A 30 9.30 15.44 3.66
C TYR A 30 9.95 16.30 2.58
N ALA A 31 10.43 17.50 2.93
CA ALA A 31 11.07 18.40 1.98
C ALA A 31 12.32 17.79 1.33
N ALA A 32 13.07 16.98 2.09
CA ALA A 32 14.25 16.27 1.58
C ALA A 32 13.87 15.11 0.63
N LEU A 33 12.75 14.43 0.87
CA LEU A 33 12.22 13.37 0.02
C LEU A 33 11.63 13.94 -1.27
N ASP A 34 10.75 14.94 -1.16
CA ASP A 34 10.12 15.66 -2.27
C ASP A 34 11.17 16.23 -3.26
N ALA A 35 12.22 16.87 -2.75
CA ALA A 35 13.28 17.42 -3.60
C ALA A 35 14.05 16.38 -4.44
N LYS A 36 14.01 15.10 -4.07
CA LYS A 36 14.77 14.02 -4.71
C LYS A 36 13.90 13.07 -5.52
N THR A 37 12.63 12.98 -5.16
CA THR A 37 11.68 12.03 -5.73
C THR A 37 10.82 12.72 -6.78
N THR A 38 10.39 11.95 -7.77
CA THR A 38 9.37 12.40 -8.73
C THR A 38 8.60 11.15 -9.10
N LEU A 39 7.28 11.18 -8.92
CA LEU A 39 6.38 10.08 -9.18
C LEU A 39 5.68 10.27 -10.52
N ARG A 40 5.27 9.17 -11.15
CA ARG A 40 4.52 9.15 -12.40
C ARG A 40 3.03 9.47 -12.15
N CYS A 41 2.75 10.57 -11.46
CA CYS A 41 1.41 11.10 -11.21
C CYS A 41 1.43 12.64 -11.20
N THR A 42 0.31 13.27 -10.84
CA THR A 42 0.27 14.73 -10.64
C THR A 42 0.77 15.11 -9.24
N ALA A 43 1.22 16.35 -9.08
CA ALA A 43 1.85 16.82 -7.83
C ALA A 43 0.96 16.72 -6.59
N ASP A 44 -0.36 16.88 -6.74
CA ASP A 44 -1.35 16.67 -5.68
C ASP A 44 -1.35 15.22 -5.19
N VAL A 45 -1.39 14.23 -6.09
CA VAL A 45 -1.32 12.82 -5.71
C VAL A 45 0.06 12.44 -5.16
N GLU A 46 1.13 13.03 -5.70
CA GLU A 46 2.48 12.85 -5.19
C GLU A 46 2.59 13.27 -3.72
N GLU A 47 2.04 14.44 -3.35
CA GLU A 47 2.02 14.91 -1.96
C GLU A 47 1.35 13.90 -1.01
N LEU A 48 0.20 13.34 -1.42
CA LEU A 48 -0.54 12.33 -0.65
C LEU A 48 0.28 11.05 -0.42
N ILE A 49 0.99 10.57 -1.45
CA ILE A 49 1.77 9.33 -1.38
C ILE A 49 3.06 9.54 -0.57
N LEU A 50 3.73 10.69 -0.75
CA LEU A 50 4.98 10.98 -0.03
C LEU A 50 4.75 11.08 1.48
N MET A 51 3.62 11.62 1.96
CA MET A 51 3.32 11.70 3.39
C MET A 51 3.39 10.35 4.11
N GLN A 52 2.91 9.28 3.48
CA GLN A 52 2.97 7.92 4.03
C GLN A 52 4.39 7.38 4.12
N SER A 53 5.28 7.78 3.20
CA SER A 53 6.69 7.40 3.31
C SER A 53 7.38 8.05 4.51
N ILE A 54 6.97 9.26 4.91
CA ILE A 54 7.51 9.93 6.10
C ILE A 54 7.09 9.23 7.39
N GLU A 55 5.86 8.74 7.46
CA GLU A 55 5.43 7.87 8.57
C GLU A 55 6.33 6.63 8.67
N GLY A 56 6.53 5.91 7.56
CA GLY A 56 7.42 4.75 7.53
C GLY A 56 8.87 5.07 7.92
N HIS A 57 9.41 6.20 7.44
CA HIS A 57 10.74 6.68 7.86
C HIS A 57 10.81 6.94 9.36
N ALA A 58 9.78 7.57 9.94
CA ALA A 58 9.72 7.85 11.37
C ALA A 58 9.67 6.57 12.20
N HIS A 59 8.87 5.58 11.78
CA HIS A 59 8.75 4.29 12.46
C HIS A 59 10.08 3.53 12.48
N GLU A 60 10.78 3.49 11.35
CA GLU A 60 12.03 2.74 11.22
C GLU A 60 13.29 3.53 11.59
N GLY A 61 13.16 4.85 11.78
CA GLY A 61 14.29 5.73 12.03
C GLY A 61 15.14 5.99 10.79
N HIS A 62 14.58 5.85 9.59
CA HIS A 62 15.25 6.14 8.32
C HIS A 62 15.30 7.66 8.04
N GLY A 63 15.74 8.06 6.85
CA GLY A 63 15.75 9.47 6.45
C GLY A 63 16.52 10.38 7.43
N LEU A 64 15.90 11.50 7.81
CA LEU A 64 16.44 12.47 8.78
C LEU A 64 16.19 12.09 10.24
N PHE A 65 15.62 10.91 10.53
CA PHE A 65 15.42 10.43 11.89
C PHE A 65 16.67 9.79 12.51
N HIS A 66 17.73 9.56 11.72
CA HIS A 66 19.07 9.14 12.19
C HIS A 66 19.08 7.92 13.11
N GLY A 67 18.28 6.90 12.79
CA GLY A 67 18.13 5.66 13.55
C GLY A 67 17.22 5.77 14.77
N ARG A 68 16.69 6.96 15.08
CA ARG A 68 15.72 7.15 16.16
C ARG A 68 14.32 6.82 15.68
N LYS A 69 13.68 5.84 16.32
CA LYS A 69 12.34 5.38 15.99
C LYS A 69 11.26 6.17 16.73
N TYR A 70 10.18 6.46 16.01
CA TYR A 70 8.98 7.16 16.47
C TYR A 70 7.73 6.39 16.03
N ALA A 71 7.55 5.18 16.58
CA ALA A 71 6.54 4.20 16.17
C ALA A 71 5.07 4.64 16.34
N ASN A 72 4.81 5.77 17.00
CA ASN A 72 3.45 6.30 17.16
C ASN A 72 3.14 7.45 16.20
N THR A 73 4.11 7.86 15.36
CA THR A 73 3.87 8.88 14.33
C THR A 73 2.83 8.38 13.35
N THR A 74 1.88 9.23 12.96
CA THR A 74 0.84 8.89 11.98
C THR A 74 0.90 9.82 10.77
N ILE A 75 0.23 9.48 9.68
CA ILE A 75 0.03 10.39 8.53
C ILE A 75 -0.67 11.69 8.98
N ASP A 76 -1.51 11.66 10.02
CA ASP A 76 -2.12 12.86 10.62
C ASP A 76 -1.07 13.84 11.17
N ASP A 77 -0.06 13.31 11.85
CA ASP A 77 1.03 14.11 12.41
C ASP A 77 1.89 14.71 11.28
N VAL A 78 2.09 13.97 10.18
CA VAL A 78 2.78 14.45 8.98
C VAL A 78 1.98 15.57 8.32
N ALA A 79 0.69 15.37 8.04
CA ALA A 79 -0.17 16.37 7.41
C ALA A 79 -0.18 17.69 8.21
N ARG A 80 -0.28 17.61 9.54
CA ARG A 80 -0.19 18.79 10.43
C ARG A 80 1.18 19.46 10.38
N ALA A 81 2.26 18.69 10.31
CA ALA A 81 3.62 19.24 10.18
C ALA A 81 3.80 20.01 8.87
N LEU A 82 3.18 19.54 7.78
CA LEU A 82 3.13 20.22 6.48
C LEU A 82 2.15 21.40 6.44
N ARG A 83 1.38 21.62 7.53
CA ARG A 83 0.33 22.64 7.66
C ARG A 83 -0.84 22.43 6.70
N LEU A 84 -1.07 21.19 6.31
CA LEU A 84 -2.28 20.76 5.63
C LEU A 84 -3.40 20.57 6.65
N ASN A 85 -4.64 20.56 6.15
CA ASN A 85 -5.79 20.15 6.95
C ASN A 85 -5.92 18.61 6.85
N PRO A 86 -5.79 17.87 7.97
CA PRO A 86 -5.96 16.42 8.00
C PRO A 86 -7.24 15.90 7.36
N ASP A 87 -8.37 16.60 7.55
CA ASP A 87 -9.65 16.16 7.01
C ASP A 87 -9.66 16.27 5.48
N ASP A 88 -9.12 17.37 4.93
CA ASP A 88 -8.99 17.56 3.48
C ASP A 88 -8.07 16.48 2.87
N VAL A 89 -6.94 16.15 3.51
CA VAL A 89 -6.02 15.09 3.05
C VAL A 89 -6.71 13.73 2.99
N LYS A 90 -7.52 13.40 4.01
CA LYS A 90 -8.30 12.16 4.04
C LYS A 90 -9.35 12.13 2.94
N GLU A 91 -10.08 13.24 2.74
CA GLU A 91 -11.07 13.36 1.67
C GLU A 91 -10.44 13.21 0.28
N GLU A 92 -9.25 13.79 0.06
CA GLU A 92 -8.53 13.65 -1.21
C GLU A 92 -8.06 12.22 -1.47
N ARG A 93 -7.58 11.50 -0.44
CA ARG A 93 -7.25 10.07 -0.56
C ARG A 93 -8.49 9.22 -0.84
N GLN A 94 -9.60 9.49 -0.14
CA GLN A 94 -10.87 8.81 -0.37
C GLN A 94 -11.38 9.04 -1.79
N LEU A 95 -11.25 10.25 -2.34
CA LEU A 95 -11.65 10.55 -3.71
C LEU A 95 -10.91 9.66 -4.72
N LEU A 96 -9.62 9.37 -4.51
CA LEU A 96 -8.86 8.48 -5.39
C LEU A 96 -9.36 7.03 -5.32
N ILE A 97 -9.76 6.55 -4.14
CA ILE A 97 -10.36 5.23 -3.95
C ILE A 97 -11.74 5.18 -4.61
N ASP A 98 -12.57 6.19 -4.38
CA ASP A 98 -13.92 6.30 -4.94
C ASP A 98 -13.88 6.29 -6.47
N GLU A 99 -12.88 6.91 -7.10
CA GLU A 99 -12.69 6.85 -8.56
C GLU A 99 -12.35 5.44 -9.06
N ILE A 100 -11.59 4.65 -8.29
CA ILE A 100 -11.27 3.25 -8.62
C ILE A 100 -12.52 2.39 -8.47
N ARG A 101 -13.28 2.59 -7.39
CA ARG A 101 -14.57 1.93 -7.17
C ARG A 101 -15.57 2.27 -8.27
N GLU A 102 -15.71 3.54 -8.64
CA GLU A 102 -16.59 3.99 -9.73
C GLU A 102 -16.17 3.34 -11.06
N PHE A 103 -14.87 3.24 -11.33
CA PHE A 103 -14.37 2.50 -12.49
C PHE A 103 -14.83 1.03 -12.46
N ALA A 104 -14.72 0.35 -11.32
CA ALA A 104 -15.15 -1.03 -11.15
C ALA A 104 -16.67 -1.19 -11.37
N GLU A 105 -17.49 -0.29 -10.81
CA GLU A 105 -18.94 -0.25 -10.99
C GLU A 105 -19.33 -0.07 -12.47
N ARG A 106 -18.63 0.82 -13.18
CA ARG A 106 -18.86 1.05 -14.62
C ARG A 106 -18.44 -0.15 -15.47
N ALA A 107 -17.33 -0.81 -15.12
CA ALA A 107 -16.88 -2.04 -15.76
C ALA A 107 -17.90 -3.17 -15.54
N ALA A 108 -18.40 -3.33 -14.31
CA ALA A 108 -19.44 -4.29 -13.93
C ALA A 108 -20.77 -4.03 -14.68
N ALA A 109 -21.12 -2.77 -14.90
CA ALA A 109 -22.26 -2.36 -15.72
C ALA A 109 -22.09 -2.64 -17.22
N GLY A 110 -20.91 -3.13 -17.66
CA GLY A 110 -20.62 -3.47 -19.05
C GLY A 110 -20.27 -2.27 -19.92
N GLU A 111 -19.86 -1.14 -19.32
CA GLU A 111 -19.33 -0.02 -20.10
C GLU A 111 -18.09 -0.42 -20.89
N LYS A 112 -17.98 0.08 -22.13
CA LYS A 112 -16.82 -0.19 -22.99
C LYS A 112 -15.66 0.75 -22.65
N LEU A 113 -15.07 0.53 -21.48
CA LEU A 113 -13.91 1.27 -21.01
C LEU A 113 -12.67 0.82 -21.79
N ARG A 114 -11.91 1.77 -22.32
CA ARG A 114 -10.69 1.48 -23.10
C ARG A 114 -9.41 1.68 -22.28
N PHE A 115 -9.47 2.51 -21.24
CA PHE A 115 -8.34 2.92 -20.42
C PHE A 115 -8.79 2.99 -18.96
N ALA A 116 -7.86 2.88 -18.01
CA ALA A 116 -8.12 3.04 -16.58
C ALA A 116 -8.23 4.54 -16.23
N VAL A 117 -9.42 5.10 -16.47
CA VAL A 117 -9.74 6.52 -16.29
C VAL A 117 -11.06 6.71 -15.52
N ASN A 118 -11.16 7.78 -14.76
CA ASN A 118 -12.39 8.19 -14.07
C ASN A 118 -13.48 8.66 -15.08
N ALA A 119 -14.66 9.05 -14.58
CA ALA A 119 -15.76 9.54 -15.43
C ALA A 119 -15.41 10.78 -16.27
N ASP A 120 -14.51 11.63 -15.79
CA ASP A 120 -14.00 12.80 -16.52
C ASP A 120 -12.92 12.46 -17.57
N GLY A 121 -12.54 11.19 -17.71
CA GLY A 121 -11.48 10.74 -18.61
C GLY A 121 -10.06 11.08 -18.14
N ARG A 122 -9.89 11.41 -16.86
CA ARG A 122 -8.58 11.56 -16.22
C ARG A 122 -8.08 10.17 -15.79
N PRO A 123 -6.78 9.88 -15.91
CA PRO A 123 -6.25 8.60 -15.43
C PRO A 123 -6.48 8.44 -13.92
N LEU A 124 -6.77 7.21 -13.50
CA LEU A 124 -6.84 6.83 -12.09
C LEU A 124 -5.49 7.10 -11.40
N LEU A 125 -5.52 7.48 -10.13
CA LEU A 125 -4.35 7.98 -9.37
C LEU A 125 -3.62 9.14 -10.05
N ARG A 126 -4.25 9.77 -11.05
CA ARG A 126 -3.62 10.74 -11.95
C ARG A 126 -2.34 10.22 -12.61
N CYS A 127 -2.19 8.89 -12.72
CA CYS A 127 -1.03 8.25 -13.32
C CYS A 127 -1.12 8.29 -14.86
N GLY A 128 -0.31 9.13 -15.50
CA GLY A 128 -0.38 9.39 -16.94
C GLY A 128 -0.30 8.13 -17.81
N SER A 129 0.40 7.10 -17.34
CA SER A 129 0.62 5.83 -18.05
C SER A 129 -0.69 5.05 -18.22
N LEU A 130 -1.60 5.11 -17.24
CA LEU A 130 -2.90 4.45 -17.28
C LEU A 130 -3.85 4.99 -18.37
N ARG A 131 -3.58 6.20 -18.88
CA ARG A 131 -4.32 6.77 -20.01
C ARG A 131 -3.93 6.17 -21.36
N ASN A 132 -2.77 5.51 -21.42
CA ASN A 132 -2.17 5.05 -22.67
C ASN A 132 -2.11 3.53 -22.80
N VAL A 133 -2.37 2.79 -21.71
CA VAL A 133 -2.44 1.33 -21.70
C VAL A 133 -3.86 0.89 -22.04
N PRO A 134 -4.12 0.29 -23.22
CA PRO A 134 -5.43 -0.24 -23.54
C PRO A 134 -5.78 -1.40 -22.60
N ILE A 135 -7.00 -1.38 -22.06
CA ILE A 135 -7.48 -2.42 -21.15
C ILE A 135 -8.75 -3.10 -21.68
N ASP A 136 -8.95 -4.32 -21.21
CA ASP A 136 -10.24 -5.01 -21.17
C ASP A 136 -10.83 -4.84 -19.76
N PRO A 137 -12.07 -4.31 -19.62
CA PRO A 137 -12.66 -4.04 -18.31
C PRO A 137 -12.81 -5.30 -17.43
N VAL A 138 -13.14 -6.44 -18.03
CA VAL A 138 -13.27 -7.72 -17.30
C VAL A 138 -11.90 -8.16 -16.78
N GLY A 139 -10.85 -8.02 -17.59
CA GLY A 139 -9.48 -8.24 -17.13
C GLY A 139 -9.08 -7.34 -15.95
N VAL A 140 -9.45 -6.06 -15.96
CA VAL A 140 -9.19 -5.17 -14.79
C VAL A 140 -9.94 -5.65 -13.56
N MET A 141 -11.22 -6.03 -13.69
CA MET A 141 -12.00 -6.59 -12.58
C MET A 141 -11.37 -7.88 -12.01
N LYS A 142 -10.80 -8.75 -12.86
CA LYS A 142 -10.06 -9.95 -12.39
C LYS A 142 -8.87 -9.56 -11.51
N GLY A 143 -8.12 -8.54 -11.91
CA GLY A 143 -7.01 -8.00 -11.13
C GLY A 143 -7.45 -7.38 -9.82
N LEU A 144 -8.53 -6.60 -9.82
CA LEU A 144 -9.11 -6.01 -8.60
C LEU A 144 -9.57 -7.11 -7.63
N TYR A 145 -10.25 -8.14 -8.14
CA TYR A 145 -10.73 -9.27 -7.35
C TYR A 145 -9.56 -10.04 -6.69
N ALA A 146 -8.63 -10.55 -7.48
CA ALA A 146 -7.54 -11.36 -6.94
C ALA A 146 -6.57 -10.52 -6.11
N GLY A 147 -6.31 -9.28 -6.53
CA GLY A 147 -5.46 -8.32 -5.83
C GLY A 147 -6.00 -7.95 -4.45
N GLY A 148 -7.27 -7.54 -4.36
CA GLY A 148 -7.89 -7.12 -3.09
C GLY A 148 -8.13 -8.27 -2.10
N LEU A 149 -8.07 -9.53 -2.55
CA LEU A 149 -8.21 -10.68 -1.65
C LEU A 149 -6.88 -11.28 -1.20
N ARG A 150 -5.78 -11.07 -1.94
CA ARG A 150 -4.52 -11.82 -1.77
C ARG A 150 -3.91 -11.64 -0.37
N ASP A 151 -4.09 -10.47 0.23
CA ASP A 151 -3.48 -10.09 1.50
C ASP A 151 -4.35 -10.42 2.71
N GLY A 152 -5.60 -10.84 2.46
CA GLY A 152 -6.53 -11.28 3.47
C GLY A 152 -6.01 -12.48 4.28
N VAL A 153 -6.29 -12.45 5.59
CA VAL A 153 -5.86 -13.49 6.55
C VAL A 153 -6.32 -14.89 6.11
N GLU A 154 -7.54 -15.03 5.60
CA GLU A 154 -8.07 -16.31 5.13
C GLU A 154 -7.29 -16.85 3.93
N VAL A 155 -7.03 -16.00 2.93
CA VAL A 155 -6.31 -16.36 1.70
C VAL A 155 -4.88 -16.76 2.01
N ARG A 156 -4.16 -15.98 2.82
CA ARG A 156 -2.78 -16.33 3.25
C ARG A 156 -2.75 -17.62 4.08
N ARG A 157 -3.74 -17.87 4.94
CA ARG A 157 -3.86 -19.16 5.67
C ARG A 157 -4.10 -20.34 4.74
N LEU A 158 -4.96 -20.16 3.73
CA LEU A 158 -5.21 -21.18 2.72
C LEU A 158 -3.97 -21.48 1.89
N ALA A 159 -3.23 -20.44 1.46
CA ALA A 159 -1.98 -20.59 0.71
C ALA A 159 -0.91 -21.35 1.51
N ASN A 160 -0.69 -20.97 2.78
CA ASN A 160 0.21 -21.68 3.69
C ASN A 160 -0.15 -23.17 3.80
N ARG A 161 -1.45 -23.49 3.94
CA ARG A 161 -1.91 -24.89 4.02
C ARG A 161 -1.79 -25.65 2.70
N ARG A 162 -2.14 -25.01 1.58
CA ARG A 162 -2.19 -25.64 0.25
C ARG A 162 -0.79 -25.94 -0.28
N TYR A 163 0.13 -25.00 -0.13
CA TYR A 163 1.45 -25.06 -0.75
C TYR A 163 2.60 -25.32 0.23
N GLY A 164 2.34 -25.33 1.54
CA GLY A 164 3.36 -25.56 2.55
C GLY A 164 4.36 -24.41 2.67
N VAL A 165 3.94 -23.19 2.36
CA VAL A 165 4.72 -21.95 2.57
C VAL A 165 4.46 -21.36 3.95
N ASP A 166 5.33 -20.46 4.40
CA ASP A 166 5.28 -19.85 5.73
C ASP A 166 5.07 -18.32 5.67
N MET A 167 4.02 -17.89 4.99
CA MET A 167 3.68 -16.47 4.89
C MET A 167 3.23 -15.94 6.25
N GLY A 168 3.72 -14.74 6.59
CA GLY A 168 3.16 -13.92 7.67
C GLY A 168 1.82 -13.33 7.25
N TYR A 169 0.94 -13.07 8.21
CA TYR A 169 -0.35 -12.44 7.96
C TYR A 169 -0.86 -11.73 9.22
N GLY A 170 -1.85 -10.88 9.01
CA GLY A 170 -2.43 -9.98 10.00
C GLY A 170 -3.46 -9.10 9.30
N GLU A 171 -4.06 -8.20 10.05
CA GLU A 171 -5.07 -7.29 9.50
C GLU A 171 -4.97 -5.94 10.21
N CYS A 172 -5.46 -4.89 9.55
CA CYS A 172 -5.49 -3.55 10.12
C CYS A 172 -6.70 -3.38 11.05
N HIS A 173 -6.45 -2.81 12.23
CA HIS A 173 -7.47 -2.51 13.23
C HIS A 173 -7.45 -1.04 13.59
N LEU A 174 -8.60 -0.51 13.99
CA LEU A 174 -8.66 0.73 14.75
C LEU A 174 -8.10 0.49 16.16
N VAL A 175 -6.84 0.87 16.38
CA VAL A 175 -6.11 0.65 17.63
C VAL A 175 -6.14 1.90 18.50
N ASP A 176 -6.66 1.76 19.72
CA ASP A 176 -6.56 2.78 20.77
C ASP A 176 -5.12 2.81 21.32
N GLN A 177 -4.40 3.90 21.03
CA GLN A 177 -2.99 4.07 21.40
C GLN A 177 -2.79 4.21 22.92
N GLU A 178 -3.78 4.67 23.68
CA GLU A 178 -3.68 4.73 25.14
C GLU A 178 -3.79 3.32 25.75
N VAL A 179 -4.73 2.51 25.24
CA VAL A 179 -4.85 1.09 25.62
C VAL A 179 -3.57 0.34 25.25
N LEU A 180 -3.03 0.57 24.05
CA LEU A 180 -1.78 -0.04 23.57
C LEU A 180 -0.62 0.23 24.54
N HIS A 181 -0.46 1.49 24.94
CA HIS A 181 0.56 1.88 25.91
C HIS A 181 0.33 1.26 27.30
N ARG A 182 -0.93 1.16 27.77
CA ARG A 182 -1.25 0.46 29.04
C ARG A 182 -0.93 -1.02 29.00
N LEU A 183 -1.02 -1.66 27.83
CA LEU A 183 -0.59 -3.04 27.61
C LEU A 183 0.94 -3.19 27.53
N GLY A 184 1.69 -2.08 27.62
CA GLY A 184 3.15 -2.08 27.55
C GLY A 184 3.69 -2.36 26.14
N MET A 185 2.89 -2.07 25.12
CA MET A 185 3.23 -2.26 23.71
C MET A 185 3.27 -0.92 22.98
N ASP A 186 3.84 -0.94 21.78
CA ASP A 186 3.82 0.15 20.81
C ASP A 186 3.40 -0.40 19.43
N GLY A 187 3.26 0.49 18.44
CA GLY A 187 2.87 0.08 17.08
C GLY A 187 3.85 -0.92 16.44
N TYR A 188 5.14 -0.78 16.76
CA TYR A 188 6.17 -1.68 16.25
C TYR A 188 5.99 -3.11 16.79
N ALA A 189 5.66 -3.26 18.07
CA ALA A 189 5.35 -4.56 18.66
C ALA A 189 4.18 -5.25 17.94
N LEU A 190 3.07 -4.52 17.72
CA LEU A 190 1.89 -5.04 17.01
C LEU A 190 2.20 -5.46 15.57
N ALA A 191 3.00 -4.69 14.85
CA ALA A 191 3.26 -4.93 13.43
C ALA A 191 4.30 -6.03 13.16
N ARG A 192 5.17 -6.35 14.15
CA ARG A 192 6.34 -7.23 13.94
C ARG A 192 6.27 -8.57 14.64
N ARG A 193 5.47 -8.72 15.71
CA ARG A 193 5.34 -9.98 16.46
C ARG A 193 4.04 -10.69 16.14
N GLY A 194 4.03 -12.02 16.26
CA GLY A 194 2.83 -12.81 16.08
C GLY A 194 1.90 -12.71 17.30
N HIS A 195 0.68 -12.20 17.11
CA HIS A 195 -0.32 -12.00 18.16
C HIS A 195 -1.57 -12.88 18.03
N GLU A 196 -1.56 -13.92 17.18
CA GLU A 196 -2.75 -14.76 16.93
C GLU A 196 -3.42 -15.28 18.21
N HIS A 197 -2.64 -15.61 19.25
CA HIS A 197 -3.17 -16.11 20.53
C HIS A 197 -3.61 -15.01 21.50
N GLU A 198 -3.35 -13.73 21.20
CA GLU A 198 -3.63 -12.58 22.06
C GLU A 198 -4.83 -11.76 21.58
N ILE A 199 -5.39 -12.05 20.41
CA ILE A 199 -6.45 -11.23 19.79
C ILE A 199 -7.68 -11.06 20.68
N GLU A 200 -8.16 -12.14 21.30
CA GLU A 200 -9.30 -12.04 22.24
C GLU A 200 -8.94 -11.21 23.48
N ARG A 201 -7.71 -11.34 23.99
CA ARG A 201 -7.23 -10.52 25.11
C ARG A 201 -7.16 -9.04 24.73
N PHE A 202 -6.74 -8.72 23.50
CA PHE A 202 -6.70 -7.35 22.99
C PHE A 202 -8.10 -6.78 22.86
N ARG A 203 -9.06 -7.56 22.36
CA ARG A 203 -10.48 -7.18 22.29
C ARG A 203 -11.06 -6.92 23.68
N ASP A 204 -10.84 -7.81 24.64
CA ASP A 204 -11.31 -7.68 26.03
C ASP A 204 -10.69 -6.46 26.75
N ALA A 205 -9.45 -6.10 26.40
CA ALA A 205 -8.77 -4.92 26.91
C ALA A 205 -9.27 -3.61 26.30
N GLY A 206 -10.12 -3.67 25.27
CA GLY A 206 -10.58 -2.52 24.51
C GLY A 206 -9.54 -1.93 23.56
N LEU A 207 -8.57 -2.74 23.10
CA LEU A 207 -7.54 -2.27 22.16
C LEU A 207 -8.14 -1.90 20.81
N PHE A 208 -9.13 -2.67 20.36
CA PHE A 208 -9.81 -2.45 19.08
C PHE A 208 -11.03 -1.56 19.29
N ALA A 209 -10.96 -0.34 18.77
CA ALA A 209 -12.03 0.64 18.82
C ALA A 209 -13.04 0.43 17.68
N GLU A 210 -14.30 0.79 17.91
CA GLU A 210 -15.34 0.76 16.86
C GLU A 210 -15.29 1.99 15.93
N ASN A 211 -14.75 3.11 16.43
CA ASN A 211 -14.74 4.39 15.72
C ASN A 211 -13.40 5.11 15.91
N GLY A 212 -12.99 5.89 14.91
CA GLY A 212 -11.83 6.76 14.99
C GLY A 212 -12.02 7.94 15.96
N ASN A 213 -10.98 8.29 16.69
CA ASN A 213 -10.87 9.51 17.50
C ASN A 213 -9.40 9.96 17.56
N GLU A 214 -9.08 10.99 18.34
CA GLU A 214 -7.71 11.53 18.39
C GLU A 214 -6.65 10.55 18.93
N HIS A 215 -7.04 9.50 19.65
CA HIS A 215 -6.15 8.46 20.18
C HIS A 215 -6.21 7.14 19.42
N VAL A 216 -7.08 7.03 18.40
CA VAL A 216 -7.26 5.82 17.61
C VAL A 216 -6.54 5.98 16.28
N ALA A 217 -5.68 5.03 15.94
CA ALA A 217 -5.05 4.94 14.63
C ALA A 217 -5.38 3.61 13.98
N TYR A 218 -5.47 3.61 12.65
CA TYR A 218 -5.60 2.38 11.88
C TYR A 218 -4.22 1.75 11.76
N MET A 219 -4.02 0.61 12.42
CA MET A 219 -2.70 -0.01 12.60
C MET A 219 -2.75 -1.48 12.24
N TYR A 220 -1.72 -1.94 11.54
CA TYR A 220 -1.54 -3.36 11.23
C TYR A 220 -1.21 -4.16 12.49
N VAL A 221 -2.00 -5.21 12.75
CA VAL A 221 -1.75 -6.18 13.82
C VAL A 221 -1.36 -7.50 13.19
N ARG A 222 -0.10 -7.89 13.40
CA ARG A 222 0.43 -9.14 12.89
C ARG A 222 -0.09 -10.30 13.71
N TYR A 223 -0.77 -11.24 13.07
CA TYR A 223 -1.28 -12.45 13.71
C TYR A 223 -0.20 -13.51 13.72
N LYS A 224 0.43 -13.74 12.56
CA LYS A 224 1.48 -14.73 12.37
C LYS A 224 2.73 -14.09 11.79
N GLU A 225 3.89 -14.45 12.34
CA GLU A 225 5.20 -14.12 11.79
C GLU A 225 5.48 -14.91 10.51
N GLY A 226 6.38 -14.38 9.69
CA GLY A 226 6.72 -14.92 8.39
C GLY A 226 6.93 -13.82 7.37
N LEU A 227 7.55 -14.19 6.24
CA LEU A 227 7.78 -13.28 5.13
C LEU A 227 6.45 -12.86 4.48
N GLY A 228 6.51 -11.72 3.80
CA GLY A 228 5.35 -11.16 3.10
C GLY A 228 5.09 -11.83 1.76
N ALA A 229 4.20 -11.18 1.02
CA ALA A 229 4.06 -11.33 -0.42
C ALA A 229 4.58 -10.05 -1.07
N SER A 230 5.19 -10.19 -2.24
CA SER A 230 5.74 -9.08 -3.02
C SER A 230 4.66 -8.43 -3.87
N ASP A 231 4.50 -7.12 -3.74
CA ASP A 231 3.51 -6.34 -4.50
C ASP A 231 3.85 -6.31 -6.00
N ASP A 232 5.14 -6.16 -6.35
CA ASP A 232 5.64 -6.30 -7.73
C ASP A 232 5.27 -7.67 -8.32
N ALA A 233 5.53 -8.74 -7.55
CA ALA A 233 5.29 -10.10 -8.01
C ALA A 233 3.79 -10.34 -8.20
N ALA A 234 2.94 -9.80 -7.33
CA ALA A 234 1.50 -9.91 -7.47
C ALA A 234 1.00 -9.25 -8.76
N ILE A 235 1.45 -8.02 -9.07
CA ILE A 235 1.08 -7.30 -10.29
C ILE A 235 1.50 -8.09 -11.53
N VAL A 236 2.76 -8.53 -11.58
CA VAL A 236 3.27 -9.26 -12.75
C VAL A 236 2.60 -10.63 -12.87
N MET A 237 2.46 -11.40 -11.79
CA MET A 237 1.83 -12.72 -11.80
C MET A 237 0.36 -12.65 -12.22
N ALA A 238 -0.41 -11.68 -11.71
CA ALA A 238 -1.78 -11.44 -12.19
C ALA A 238 -1.80 -11.17 -13.70
N GLY A 239 -0.83 -10.39 -14.19
CA GLY A 239 -0.58 -10.17 -15.61
C GLY A 239 -0.31 -11.42 -16.41
N LYS A 240 0.50 -12.34 -15.89
CA LYS A 240 0.85 -13.60 -16.57
C LYS A 240 -0.29 -14.62 -16.55
N LEU A 241 -1.09 -14.64 -15.48
CA LEU A 241 -2.23 -15.56 -15.35
C LEU A 241 -3.44 -15.10 -16.16
N TRP A 242 -3.75 -13.80 -16.14
CA TRP A 242 -5.03 -13.29 -16.65
C TRP A 242 -4.90 -12.11 -17.63
N GLY A 243 -3.68 -11.74 -18.01
CA GLY A 243 -3.38 -10.73 -19.03
C GLY A 243 -3.11 -9.33 -18.49
N LEU A 244 -2.63 -8.45 -19.37
CA LEU A 244 -2.20 -7.07 -19.03
C LEU A 244 -3.23 -6.28 -18.22
N SER A 245 -4.52 -6.41 -18.53
CA SER A 245 -5.57 -5.70 -17.80
C SER A 245 -5.70 -6.16 -16.35
N ALA A 246 -5.42 -7.44 -16.06
CA ALA A 246 -5.40 -7.93 -14.68
C ALA A 246 -4.19 -7.41 -13.89
N ALA A 247 -3.04 -7.20 -14.54
CA ALA A 247 -1.92 -6.49 -13.90
C ALA A 247 -2.32 -5.06 -13.49
N VAL A 248 -3.03 -4.34 -14.37
CA VAL A 248 -3.56 -3.00 -14.05
C VAL A 248 -4.54 -3.07 -12.86
N GLY A 249 -5.47 -4.02 -12.86
CA GLY A 249 -6.41 -4.18 -11.74
C GLY A 249 -5.72 -4.53 -10.43
N CYS A 250 -4.71 -5.40 -10.46
CA CYS A 250 -3.95 -5.79 -9.29
C CYS A 250 -3.15 -4.62 -8.70
N PHE A 251 -2.59 -3.76 -9.56
CA PHE A 251 -1.96 -2.50 -9.14
C PHE A 251 -2.98 -1.53 -8.53
N LEU A 252 -4.19 -1.44 -9.07
CA LEU A 252 -5.22 -0.56 -8.52
C LEU A 252 -5.70 -1.04 -7.14
N ALA A 253 -5.83 -2.34 -6.92
CA ALA A 253 -6.16 -2.90 -5.60
C ALA A 253 -5.07 -2.54 -4.56
N ASP A 254 -3.81 -2.74 -4.90
CA ASP A 254 -2.65 -2.37 -4.09
C ASP A 254 -2.60 -0.87 -3.73
N ALA A 255 -2.95 -0.03 -4.71
CA ALA A 255 -3.08 1.39 -4.48
C ALA A 255 -4.23 1.74 -3.51
N VAL A 256 -5.34 0.99 -3.53
CA VAL A 256 -6.44 1.16 -2.57
C VAL A 256 -5.99 0.78 -1.16
N ASP A 257 -5.40 -0.40 -0.94
CA ASP A 257 -4.83 -0.84 0.37
C ASP A 257 -3.83 0.19 0.91
N THR A 258 -3.03 0.79 0.03
CA THR A 258 -2.12 1.87 0.42
C THR A 258 -2.89 3.12 0.85
N LEU A 259 -3.87 3.57 0.06
CA LEU A 259 -4.59 4.82 0.27
C LEU A 259 -5.49 4.79 1.51
N GLU A 260 -6.19 3.69 1.74
CA GLU A 260 -7.18 3.51 2.82
C GLU A 260 -6.58 3.54 4.23
N LYS A 261 -5.26 3.41 4.36
CA LYS A 261 -4.55 3.56 5.64
C LYS A 261 -4.73 4.95 6.27
N TYR A 262 -5.20 5.94 5.52
CA TYR A 262 -5.51 7.27 6.02
C TYR A 262 -6.67 7.95 5.26
N VAL A 263 -7.90 7.62 5.64
CA VAL A 263 -9.16 8.11 5.05
C VAL A 263 -10.17 8.51 6.15
N PRO A 264 -11.32 9.13 5.80
CA PRO A 264 -12.31 9.55 6.79
C PRO A 264 -12.96 8.37 7.53
N GLN A 265 -13.21 7.27 6.81
CA GLN A 265 -13.79 6.03 7.33
C GLN A 265 -12.89 4.86 6.97
N TYR A 266 -12.28 4.25 7.99
CA TYR A 266 -11.40 3.10 7.80
C TYR A 266 -12.21 1.82 7.60
N SER A 267 -11.90 1.10 6.53
CA SER A 267 -12.36 -0.26 6.23
C SER A 267 -11.37 -0.90 5.25
N ASP A 268 -11.62 -2.17 4.92
CA ASP A 268 -10.85 -3.00 3.97
C ASP A 268 -11.41 -2.77 2.55
N GLN A 269 -11.20 -1.57 1.99
CA GLN A 269 -11.92 -1.06 0.81
C GLN A 269 -11.50 -1.77 -0.48
N ASP A 270 -10.28 -2.26 -0.59
CA ASP A 270 -9.85 -3.08 -1.71
C ASP A 270 -10.58 -4.44 -1.74
N SER A 271 -10.79 -5.05 -0.58
CA SER A 271 -11.62 -6.24 -0.38
C SER A 271 -13.10 -5.97 -0.66
N GLU A 272 -13.65 -4.83 -0.22
CA GLU A 272 -15.01 -4.40 -0.59
C GLU A 272 -15.18 -4.24 -2.12
N ILE A 273 -14.17 -3.69 -2.81
CA ILE A 273 -14.17 -3.59 -4.28
C ILE A 273 -14.06 -4.98 -4.91
N ALA A 274 -13.25 -5.89 -4.35
CA ALA A 274 -13.16 -7.26 -4.81
C ALA A 274 -14.52 -7.97 -4.70
N GLU A 275 -15.22 -7.84 -3.57
CA GLU A 275 -16.58 -8.37 -3.39
C GLU A 275 -17.57 -7.80 -4.42
N LEU A 276 -17.48 -6.50 -4.70
CA LEU A 276 -18.34 -5.82 -5.69
C LEU A 276 -18.20 -6.41 -7.10
N VAL A 277 -17.00 -6.81 -7.50
CA VAL A 277 -16.75 -7.34 -8.86
C VAL A 277 -16.82 -8.86 -8.94
N ALA A 278 -16.98 -9.57 -7.81
CA ALA A 278 -16.88 -11.02 -7.71
C ALA A 278 -17.82 -11.77 -8.66
N GLU A 279 -19.07 -11.32 -8.80
CA GLU A 279 -20.05 -11.96 -9.70
C GLU A 279 -19.82 -11.68 -11.20
N HIS A 280 -18.93 -10.74 -11.52
CA HIS A 280 -18.61 -10.31 -12.88
C HIS A 280 -17.33 -10.93 -13.42
N VAL A 281 -16.63 -11.73 -12.63
CA VAL A 281 -15.38 -12.39 -13.00
C VAL A 281 -15.49 -13.90 -12.84
N GLU A 282 -14.80 -14.64 -13.70
CA GLU A 282 -14.69 -16.10 -13.62
C GLU A 282 -13.52 -16.52 -12.71
N LEU A 283 -13.36 -15.84 -11.56
CA LEU A 283 -12.35 -16.17 -10.55
C LEU A 283 -13.04 -16.56 -9.25
N THR A 284 -12.31 -17.32 -8.45
CA THR A 284 -12.72 -17.80 -7.13
C THR A 284 -11.67 -17.42 -6.10
N ILE A 285 -11.98 -17.62 -4.82
CA ILE A 285 -10.99 -17.46 -3.75
C ILE A 285 -9.75 -18.34 -3.96
N ASP A 286 -9.89 -19.48 -4.64
CA ASP A 286 -8.75 -20.35 -4.94
C ASP A 286 -7.75 -19.66 -5.86
N ASP A 287 -8.20 -18.85 -6.82
CA ASP A 287 -7.34 -18.06 -7.69
C ASP A 287 -6.57 -16.97 -6.91
N ALA A 288 -7.19 -16.38 -5.90
CA ALA A 288 -6.52 -15.43 -5.00
C ALA A 288 -5.47 -16.14 -4.11
N VAL A 289 -5.76 -17.37 -3.67
CA VAL A 289 -4.82 -18.23 -2.92
C VAL A 289 -3.60 -18.59 -3.76
N ASP A 290 -3.82 -18.92 -5.03
CA ASP A 290 -2.78 -19.26 -5.98
C ASP A 290 -1.90 -18.04 -6.28
N LEU A 291 -2.51 -16.86 -6.46
CA LEU A 291 -1.79 -15.59 -6.59
C LEU A 291 -0.94 -15.30 -5.35
N ALA A 292 -1.52 -15.38 -4.15
CA ALA A 292 -0.83 -15.16 -2.88
C ALA A 292 0.39 -16.08 -2.71
N TYR A 293 0.31 -17.34 -3.15
CA TYR A 293 1.45 -18.25 -3.18
C TYR A 293 2.52 -17.85 -4.21
N LEU A 294 2.11 -17.46 -5.41
CA LEU A 294 3.01 -17.08 -6.49
C LEU A 294 3.82 -15.83 -6.16
N CYS A 295 3.23 -14.88 -5.43
CA CYS A 295 3.91 -13.68 -4.97
C CYS A 295 4.52 -13.79 -3.56
N SER A 296 4.34 -14.91 -2.84
CA SER A 296 5.00 -15.12 -1.55
C SER A 296 6.53 -15.03 -1.68
N ILE A 297 7.17 -14.35 -0.72
CA ILE A 297 8.63 -14.19 -0.68
C ILE A 297 9.23 -15.45 -0.02
N PRO A 298 9.99 -16.28 -0.74
CA PRO A 298 10.66 -17.43 -0.14
C PRO A 298 11.89 -17.00 0.66
N GLU A 299 12.30 -17.80 1.65
CA GLU A 299 13.40 -17.46 2.59
C GLU A 299 14.71 -17.08 1.89
N GLU A 300 15.05 -17.74 0.79
CA GLU A 300 16.27 -17.46 0.03
C GLU A 300 16.27 -16.11 -0.72
N MET A 301 15.08 -15.51 -0.87
CA MET A 301 14.84 -14.23 -1.53
C MET A 301 14.46 -13.11 -0.54
N ASP A 302 14.55 -13.34 0.77
CA ASP A 302 14.34 -12.29 1.77
C ASP A 302 15.29 -11.10 1.53
N GLY A 303 14.72 -9.90 1.45
CA GLY A 303 15.38 -8.64 1.08
C GLY A 303 15.73 -8.47 -0.41
N LYS A 304 15.65 -9.53 -1.23
CA LYS A 304 16.07 -9.52 -2.64
C LYS A 304 14.93 -9.48 -3.64
N LEU A 305 13.78 -10.06 -3.30
CA LEU A 305 12.61 -9.99 -4.16
C LEU A 305 12.02 -8.57 -4.03
N PRO A 306 11.86 -7.82 -5.12
CA PRO A 306 11.30 -6.47 -5.06
C PRO A 306 9.94 -6.45 -4.37
N ASP A 307 9.77 -5.55 -3.43
CA ASP A 307 8.50 -5.30 -2.73
C ASP A 307 8.25 -3.79 -2.66
N ASP A 308 8.06 -3.19 -3.84
CA ASP A 308 7.91 -1.76 -4.04
C ASP A 308 6.56 -1.27 -3.48
N SER A 309 6.62 -0.44 -2.44
CA SER A 309 5.46 0.36 -2.03
C SER A 309 4.92 1.20 -3.19
N LEU A 310 3.66 1.66 -3.12
CA LEU A 310 3.05 2.53 -4.13
C LEU A 310 3.94 3.73 -4.54
N ARG A 311 4.71 4.29 -3.60
CA ARG A 311 5.70 5.34 -3.92
C ARG A 311 6.76 4.82 -4.89
N HIS A 312 7.42 3.71 -4.57
CA HIS A 312 8.49 3.16 -5.42
C HIS A 312 7.94 2.68 -6.76
N MET A 313 6.77 2.05 -6.75
CA MET A 313 6.05 1.58 -7.93
C MET A 313 5.84 2.71 -8.96
N LEU A 314 5.58 3.93 -8.48
CA LEU A 314 5.38 5.13 -9.30
C LEU A 314 6.63 6.00 -9.45
N GLN A 315 7.72 5.74 -8.73
CA GLN A 315 8.90 6.59 -8.75
C GLN A 315 9.66 6.48 -10.08
N ILE A 316 9.94 7.63 -10.69
CA ILE A 316 10.63 7.70 -11.98
C ILE A 316 12.13 7.50 -11.77
N ASP A 317 12.72 6.46 -12.38
CA ASP A 317 14.17 6.40 -12.59
C ASP A 317 14.54 7.45 -13.64
N ARG A 318 15.20 8.53 -13.19
CA ARG A 318 15.60 9.65 -14.06
C ARG A 318 16.60 9.29 -15.16
N LYS A 319 17.31 8.15 -15.05
CA LYS A 319 18.23 7.68 -16.11
C LYS A 319 17.46 7.04 -17.26
N GLN A 320 16.39 6.32 -16.96
CA GLN A 320 15.60 5.59 -17.95
C GLN A 320 14.30 6.29 -18.34
N ASP A 321 13.87 7.28 -17.57
CA ASP A 321 12.53 7.89 -17.62
C ASP A 321 11.42 6.84 -17.59
N GLN A 322 11.52 5.92 -16.64
CA GLN A 322 10.59 4.81 -16.43
C GLN A 322 10.44 4.55 -14.93
N CYS A 323 9.22 4.23 -14.47
CA CYS A 323 8.99 3.68 -13.13
C CYS A 323 8.78 2.16 -13.15
N ALA A 324 8.80 1.52 -11.99
CA ALA A 324 8.62 0.07 -11.85
C ALA A 324 7.28 -0.40 -12.47
N LEU A 325 6.16 0.29 -12.19
CA LEU A 325 4.86 0.00 -12.81
C LEU A 325 4.93 -0.01 -14.34
N GLU A 326 5.53 1.01 -14.93
CA GLU A 326 5.68 1.11 -16.39
C GLU A 326 6.51 -0.05 -16.94
N SER A 327 7.56 -0.47 -16.23
CA SER A 327 8.36 -1.64 -16.58
C SER A 327 7.53 -2.92 -16.50
N HIS A 328 6.79 -3.15 -15.41
CA HIS A 328 5.97 -4.36 -15.22
C HIS A 328 4.88 -4.48 -16.28
N LEU A 329 4.15 -3.38 -16.55
CA LEU A 329 3.11 -3.36 -17.58
C LEU A 329 3.69 -3.57 -18.97
N ALA A 330 4.87 -2.99 -19.25
CA ALA A 330 5.53 -3.19 -20.52
C ALA A 330 5.96 -4.65 -20.72
N TYR A 331 6.52 -5.29 -19.68
CA TYR A 331 6.89 -6.70 -19.66
C TYR A 331 5.70 -7.63 -19.89
N VAL A 332 4.63 -7.47 -19.11
CA VAL A 332 3.40 -8.27 -19.24
C VAL A 332 2.73 -8.06 -20.61
N GLY A 333 2.83 -6.84 -21.17
CA GLY A 333 2.27 -6.49 -22.47
C GLY A 333 3.13 -6.89 -23.67
N ASP A 334 4.24 -7.62 -23.48
CA ASP A 334 5.21 -7.97 -24.53
C ASP A 334 5.73 -6.74 -25.31
N THR A 335 5.93 -5.62 -24.60
CA THR A 335 6.50 -4.39 -25.16
C THR A 335 7.89 -4.09 -24.60
N PRO A 336 8.73 -3.32 -25.31
CA PRO A 336 10.06 -2.98 -24.82
C PRO A 336 10.03 -2.22 -23.49
N TYR A 337 10.92 -2.59 -22.57
CA TYR A 337 11.20 -1.89 -21.32
C TYR A 337 12.71 -1.68 -21.15
N SER A 338 13.10 -0.73 -20.31
CA SER A 338 14.51 -0.43 -20.04
C SER A 338 15.00 -1.25 -18.85
N PRO A 339 16.18 -1.87 -18.89
CA PRO A 339 16.78 -2.46 -17.70
C PRO A 339 16.97 -1.39 -16.62
N MET A 340 16.35 -1.62 -15.46
CA MET A 340 16.43 -0.73 -14.31
C MET A 340 16.52 -1.54 -13.02
N VAL A 341 16.99 -0.87 -11.97
CA VAL A 341 17.04 -1.46 -10.64
C VAL A 341 15.70 -1.22 -9.96
N LEU A 342 15.12 -2.29 -9.43
CA LEU A 342 13.91 -2.26 -8.61
C LEU A 342 14.30 -2.21 -7.13
N ASP A 343 13.34 -1.85 -6.28
CA ASP A 343 13.37 -1.94 -4.82
C ASP A 343 14.74 -1.83 -4.13
N HIS A 344 15.01 -0.65 -3.57
CA HIS A 344 16.18 -0.34 -2.74
C HIS A 344 17.57 -0.68 -3.30
N GLY A 345 17.68 -1.19 -4.54
CA GLY A 345 18.95 -1.49 -5.17
C GLY A 345 19.30 -2.98 -5.31
N GLU A 346 18.43 -3.90 -4.89
CA GLU A 346 18.81 -5.30 -4.66
C GLU A 346 18.60 -6.23 -5.86
N CYS A 347 17.73 -5.86 -6.80
CA CYS A 347 17.39 -6.67 -7.96
C CYS A 347 17.13 -5.81 -9.20
N THR A 348 17.54 -6.26 -10.38
CA THR A 348 17.11 -5.64 -11.64
C THR A 348 15.76 -6.18 -12.08
N ASN A 349 14.98 -5.39 -12.83
CA ASN A 349 13.73 -5.87 -13.43
C ASN A 349 13.93 -7.11 -14.32
N VAL A 350 15.08 -7.23 -15.00
CA VAL A 350 15.41 -8.43 -15.80
C VAL A 350 15.54 -9.68 -14.92
N GLU A 351 16.31 -9.61 -13.83
CA GLU A 351 16.48 -10.72 -12.88
C GLU A 351 15.16 -11.09 -12.20
N PHE A 352 14.36 -10.07 -11.87
CA PHE A 352 13.03 -10.23 -11.32
C PHE A 352 12.09 -10.96 -12.29
N TYR A 353 12.04 -10.55 -13.57
CA TYR A 353 11.21 -11.22 -14.57
C TYR A 353 11.64 -12.65 -14.85
N ASP A 354 12.95 -12.94 -14.86
CA ASP A 354 13.47 -14.30 -14.92
C ASP A 354 13.04 -15.14 -13.69
N TYR A 355 12.98 -14.53 -12.50
CA TYR A 355 12.41 -15.17 -11.32
C TYR A 355 10.92 -15.49 -11.50
N ILE A 356 10.13 -14.53 -11.98
CA ILE A 356 8.69 -14.70 -12.22
C ILE A 356 8.44 -15.87 -13.18
N GLU A 357 9.15 -15.97 -14.30
CA GLU A 357 8.99 -17.06 -15.27
C GLU A 357 9.29 -18.43 -14.66
N ARG A 358 10.39 -18.55 -13.91
CA ARG A 358 10.74 -19.82 -13.24
C ARG A 358 9.66 -20.22 -12.24
N ARG A 359 9.22 -19.28 -11.42
CA ARG A 359 8.19 -19.51 -10.40
C ARG A 359 6.87 -19.95 -11.03
N LEU A 360 6.49 -19.35 -12.16
CA LEU A 360 5.29 -19.72 -12.91
C LEU A 360 5.40 -21.09 -13.58
N ILE A 361 6.58 -21.46 -14.12
CA ILE A 361 6.82 -22.79 -14.72
C ILE A 361 6.74 -23.90 -13.65
N GLU A 362 7.23 -23.62 -12.44
CA GLU A 362 7.19 -24.55 -11.32
C GLU A 362 5.81 -24.70 -10.70
N PHE A 363 4.95 -23.70 -10.91
CA PHE A 363 3.58 -23.70 -10.42
C PHE A 363 2.73 -24.77 -11.10
N ARG A 364 2.15 -25.63 -10.26
CA ARG A 364 1.15 -26.61 -10.67
C ARG A 364 -0.14 -26.29 -9.90
N PRO A 365 -1.18 -25.77 -10.57
CA PRO A 365 -2.45 -25.48 -9.92
C PRO A 365 -3.08 -26.75 -9.33
#